data_AF-A0A954DZ00-F1
#
_entry.id   AF-A0A954DZ00-F1
#
_cell.length_a   1.000
_cell.length_b   1.000
_cell.length_c   1.000
_cell.angle_alpha   90.00
_cell.angle_beta   90.00
_cell.angle_gamma   90.00
#
_symmetry.space_group_name_H-M   'P 1'
#
loop_
_entity.id
_entity.type
_entity.pdbx_description
1 polymer ?
#
loop_
_entity_poly.entity_id
_entity_poly.type
_entity_poly.pdbx_seq_one_letter_code
_entity_poly.pdbx_strand_id
1 'polypeptide(L)'
;MRIHHLKSRAALAAGCLAFASSAAFAGEGIVEIPDDFTLFPDLGCAEFDRYETLTPNDTLSLITAYHNPEQALGYLVVYAVDEQGNAVAADHLIGQSMSINGIERFEYSVNPLDFRAAGEAGSLTDVDGDGEQDLDGAEYERLPDQLLVPRFIGQSGGLFDPLQLPSYYVSRLILIDLNSGNDFDTTVDFLIYNDNEEVFSSEATFRCWDSLRVTDISGAFRQSFLKDATDHNPLESVGGRETGWFRFDGHVANSSAATIADPGIYGVYVERVNFKVAADLPFESGQRDGHILPRSIFGDNSEAGGFTGVAADPVQRRRPGSLLVYPQFNNLLGELTLVTVTNTSPDQELRVHFVYRGRYGFGL
;
A
#
# COMPACT_ATOMS: atom_id res chain seq x y z
N MET A 1 24.55 -7.24 -15.94
CA MET A 1 23.99 -8.22 -14.99
C MET A 1 25.07 -8.62 -13.98
N ARG A 2 25.29 -7.82 -12.94
CA ARG A 2 26.16 -8.19 -11.80
C ARG A 2 25.26 -8.68 -10.68
N ILE A 3 25.27 -9.99 -10.44
CA ILE A 3 24.64 -10.58 -9.26
C ILE A 3 25.64 -10.42 -8.12
N HIS A 4 25.37 -9.52 -7.19
CA HIS A 4 26.18 -9.40 -5.97
C HIS A 4 25.85 -10.56 -5.03
N HIS A 5 26.81 -11.48 -4.88
CA HIS A 5 26.78 -12.53 -3.85
C HIS A 5 27.07 -11.90 -2.48
N LEU A 6 26.03 -11.57 -1.73
CA LEU A 6 26.13 -11.28 -0.30
C LEU A 6 26.21 -12.61 0.47
N LYS A 7 27.28 -12.76 1.27
CA LYS A 7 27.53 -13.94 2.11
C LYS A 7 26.51 -13.98 3.25
N SER A 8 25.60 -14.94 3.17
CA SER A 8 24.59 -15.28 4.19
C SER A 8 25.23 -15.70 5.52
N ARG A 9 24.78 -15.09 6.62
CA ARG A 9 24.67 -15.72 7.93
C ARG A 9 23.19 -15.99 8.20
N ALA A 10 22.67 -17.10 7.67
CA ALA A 10 21.40 -17.67 8.09
C ALA A 10 21.62 -18.44 9.40
N ALA A 11 21.15 -17.89 10.52
CA ALA A 11 21.04 -18.61 11.77
C ALA A 11 19.57 -18.99 12.02
N LEU A 12 19.34 -20.30 11.98
CA LEU A 12 18.27 -21.10 12.61
C LEU A 12 16.85 -20.51 12.73
N ALA A 13 15.92 -21.11 11.99
CA ALA A 13 14.59 -21.45 12.48
C ALA A 13 14.18 -22.81 11.90
N ALA A 14 14.74 -23.88 12.47
CA ALA A 14 14.32 -25.26 12.22
C ALA A 14 13.72 -25.80 13.52
N GLY A 15 12.41 -25.74 13.64
CA GLY A 15 11.71 -26.38 14.75
C GLY A 15 10.30 -25.88 14.99
N CYS A 16 9.34 -26.31 14.17
CA CYS A 16 8.14 -26.98 14.67
C CYS A 16 7.24 -27.43 13.51
N LEU A 17 7.23 -28.72 13.24
CA LEU A 17 6.23 -29.37 12.41
C LEU A 17 5.06 -29.79 13.31
N ALA A 18 3.85 -29.50 12.83
CA ALA A 18 2.59 -30.22 13.08
C ALA A 18 2.04 -30.30 14.52
N PHE A 19 0.99 -29.51 14.78
CA PHE A 19 -0.19 -30.00 15.50
C PHE A 19 -1.46 -29.36 14.92
N ALA A 20 -2.08 -30.07 13.97
CA ALA A 20 -3.51 -29.93 13.70
C ALA A 20 -4.05 -31.35 13.50
N SER A 21 -4.24 -32.08 14.60
CA SER A 21 -5.08 -33.27 14.60
C SER A 21 -6.27 -33.00 15.53
N SER A 22 -7.45 -33.14 14.95
CA SER A 22 -8.75 -33.22 15.60
C SER A 22 -8.71 -33.81 17.02
N ALA A 23 -9.15 -33.05 18.02
CA ALA A 23 -9.57 -33.59 19.29
C ALA A 23 -10.84 -32.86 19.74
N ALA A 24 -11.98 -33.54 19.58
CA ALA A 24 -13.17 -33.22 20.33
C ALA A 24 -12.87 -33.46 21.81
N PHE A 25 -12.79 -32.39 22.59
CA PHE A 25 -12.83 -32.44 24.04
C PHE A 25 -14.05 -31.65 24.51
N ALA A 26 -15.07 -32.39 24.93
CA ALA A 26 -16.11 -31.87 25.79
C ALA A 26 -15.51 -31.73 27.19
N GLY A 27 -15.40 -30.50 27.68
CA GLY A 27 -14.90 -30.20 29.02
C GLY A 27 -14.88 -28.69 29.22
N GLU A 28 -15.79 -28.21 30.06
CA GLU A 28 -16.03 -26.81 30.37
C GLU A 28 -14.77 -26.10 30.87
N GLY A 29 -14.39 -25.04 30.15
CA GLY A 29 -13.21 -24.22 30.40
C GLY A 29 -12.90 -23.44 29.14
N ILE A 30 -13.66 -22.37 28.89
CA ILE A 30 -13.33 -21.41 27.84
C ILE A 30 -12.01 -20.79 28.27
N VAL A 31 -10.90 -21.21 27.66
CA VAL A 31 -9.66 -20.46 27.71
C VAL A 31 -9.95 -19.19 26.92
N GLU A 32 -10.11 -18.08 27.62
CA GLU A 32 -10.08 -16.75 27.01
C GLU A 32 -8.73 -16.63 26.30
N ILE A 33 -8.75 -16.73 24.97
CA ILE A 33 -7.60 -16.30 24.17
C ILE A 33 -7.60 -14.77 24.32
N PRO A 34 -6.50 -14.14 24.79
CA PRO A 34 -6.42 -12.70 24.85
C PRO A 34 -6.77 -12.11 23.49
N ASP A 35 -7.54 -11.03 23.45
CA ASP A 35 -7.87 -10.30 22.22
C ASP A 35 -6.62 -9.80 21.46
N ASP A 36 -5.45 -9.92 22.08
CA ASP A 36 -4.14 -9.49 21.59
C ASP A 36 -3.19 -10.68 21.31
N PHE A 37 -3.70 -11.76 20.69
CA PHE A 37 -2.82 -12.71 20.01
C PHE A 37 -2.50 -12.20 18.60
N THR A 38 -1.67 -11.15 18.52
CA THR A 38 -1.13 -10.73 17.23
C THR A 38 -0.04 -11.71 16.81
N LEU A 39 -0.27 -12.41 15.70
CA LEU A 39 0.73 -13.29 15.08
C LEU A 39 2.03 -12.55 14.70
N PHE A 40 1.96 -11.22 14.59
CA PHE A 40 3.07 -10.34 14.23
C PHE A 40 3.08 -9.13 15.16
N PRO A 41 4.22 -8.78 15.78
CA PRO A 41 4.31 -7.60 16.63
C PRO A 41 4.11 -6.34 15.79
N ASP A 42 3.29 -5.41 16.28
CA ASP A 42 3.19 -4.06 15.73
C ASP A 42 4.50 -3.29 15.98
N LEU A 43 5.06 -2.70 14.93
CA LEU A 43 6.30 -1.91 14.99
C LEU A 43 6.06 -0.40 15.04
N GLY A 44 4.82 0.06 15.08
CA GLY A 44 4.50 1.49 15.12
C GLY A 44 5.02 2.24 13.88
N CYS A 45 4.99 1.59 12.71
CA CYS A 45 5.41 2.20 11.44
C CYS A 45 6.90 2.58 11.44
N ALA A 46 7.75 1.72 12.02
CA ALA A 46 9.18 1.91 12.09
C ALA A 46 9.81 2.09 10.69
N GLU A 47 10.86 2.89 10.63
CA GLU A 47 11.62 3.12 9.39
C GLU A 47 12.91 2.31 9.37
N PHE A 48 13.32 1.91 8.18
CA PHE A 48 14.62 1.29 7.94
C PHE A 48 15.19 1.75 6.60
N ASP A 49 16.40 2.30 6.64
CA ASP A 49 17.02 3.01 5.53
C ASP A 49 18.11 2.19 4.83
N ARG A 50 18.14 2.30 3.50
CA ARG A 50 19.18 1.74 2.64
C ARG A 50 19.53 2.71 1.52
N TYR A 51 20.79 2.75 1.12
CA TYR A 51 21.25 3.57 0.01
C TYR A 51 21.85 2.70 -1.06
N GLU A 52 21.50 2.99 -2.31
CA GLU A 52 22.02 2.31 -3.48
C GLU A 52 22.43 3.33 -4.53
N THR A 53 23.28 2.92 -5.47
CA THR A 53 23.74 3.77 -6.57
C THR A 53 23.37 3.12 -7.90
N LEU A 54 22.64 3.88 -8.72
CA LEU A 54 22.21 3.48 -10.05
C LEU A 54 23.01 4.27 -11.08
N THR A 55 23.86 3.57 -11.82
CA THR A 55 24.57 4.17 -12.95
C THR A 55 23.59 4.59 -14.07
N PRO A 56 24.00 5.37 -15.07
CA PRO A 56 23.10 5.73 -16.16
C PRO A 56 22.53 4.50 -16.89
N ASN A 57 21.22 4.50 -17.17
CA ASN A 57 20.46 3.36 -17.72
C ASN A 57 20.58 2.06 -16.91
N ASP A 58 20.76 2.15 -15.60
CA ASP A 58 20.92 0.99 -14.73
C ASP A 58 19.61 0.58 -14.04
N THR A 59 19.51 -0.70 -13.73
CA THR A 59 18.36 -1.31 -13.07
C THR A 59 18.83 -2.13 -11.88
N LEU A 60 18.32 -1.81 -10.70
CA LEU A 60 18.41 -2.63 -9.51
C LEU A 60 17.12 -3.43 -9.33
N SER A 61 17.25 -4.74 -9.17
CA SER A 61 16.13 -5.61 -8.77
C SER A 61 16.54 -6.44 -7.57
N LEU A 62 15.73 -6.38 -6.51
CA LEU A 62 16.03 -7.01 -5.23
C LEU A 62 14.80 -7.68 -4.63
N ILE A 63 15.03 -8.74 -3.87
CA ILE A 63 14.00 -9.33 -3.01
C ILE A 63 14.08 -8.61 -1.68
N THR A 64 12.97 -8.03 -1.22
CA THR A 64 12.92 -7.19 -0.02
C THR A 64 13.44 -7.91 1.21
N ALA A 65 13.12 -9.19 1.39
CA ALA A 65 13.62 -10.00 2.50
C ALA A 65 15.15 -10.14 2.52
N TYR A 66 15.83 -10.07 1.36
CA TYR A 66 17.30 -10.09 1.29
C TYR A 66 17.93 -8.70 1.39
N HIS A 67 17.20 -7.65 1.01
CA HIS A 67 17.58 -6.28 1.33
C HIS A 67 17.50 -6.02 2.86
N ASN A 68 16.71 -6.87 3.53
CA ASN A 68 16.59 -7.05 4.97
C ASN A 68 16.20 -5.74 5.67
N PRO A 69 14.94 -5.31 5.54
CA PRO A 69 14.42 -4.13 6.23
C PRO A 69 14.16 -4.37 7.72
N GLU A 70 14.47 -5.56 8.24
CA GLU A 70 14.17 -5.98 9.63
C GLU A 70 12.68 -6.01 9.99
N GLN A 71 11.82 -5.86 8.98
CA GLN A 71 10.36 -5.76 9.08
C GLN A 71 9.69 -6.85 8.24
N ALA A 72 8.50 -7.30 8.66
CA ALA A 72 7.74 -8.33 7.95
C ALA A 72 6.82 -7.74 6.86
N LEU A 73 6.09 -6.67 7.18
CA LEU A 73 5.06 -6.08 6.31
C LEU A 73 5.09 -4.55 6.38
N GLY A 74 4.85 -3.89 5.25
CA GLY A 74 4.77 -2.44 5.15
C GLY A 74 4.81 -1.95 3.71
N TYR A 75 5.25 -0.70 3.51
CA TYR A 75 5.47 -0.10 2.21
C TYR A 75 6.91 0.44 2.07
N LEU A 76 7.30 0.79 0.86
CA LEU A 76 8.65 1.26 0.57
C LEU A 76 8.59 2.58 -0.21
N VAL A 77 9.35 3.57 0.23
CA VAL A 77 9.61 4.80 -0.51
C VAL A 77 11.01 4.76 -1.08
N VAL A 78 11.19 5.16 -2.33
CA VAL A 78 12.49 5.31 -2.98
C VAL A 78 12.60 6.66 -3.65
N TYR A 79 13.59 7.47 -3.27
CA TYR A 79 13.81 8.78 -3.90
C TYR A 79 15.29 9.05 -4.18
N ALA A 80 15.56 9.95 -5.12
CA ALA A 80 16.92 10.36 -5.44
C ALA A 80 17.50 11.29 -4.37
N VAL A 81 18.78 11.13 -4.06
CA VAL A 81 19.50 11.93 -3.06
C VAL A 81 20.87 12.37 -3.57
N ASP A 82 21.40 13.45 -2.99
CA ASP A 82 22.77 13.90 -3.20
C ASP A 82 23.81 13.06 -2.42
N GLU A 83 25.08 13.47 -2.45
CA GLU A 83 26.16 12.83 -1.71
C GLU A 83 25.99 12.94 -0.18
N GLN A 84 25.27 13.97 0.28
CA GLN A 84 24.99 14.22 1.70
C GLN A 84 23.75 13.48 2.18
N GLY A 85 22.92 12.95 1.27
CA GLY A 85 21.68 12.25 1.55
C GLY A 85 20.44 13.14 1.50
N ASN A 86 20.56 14.38 1.04
CA ASN A 86 19.41 15.28 0.88
C ASN A 86 18.63 14.90 -0.38
N ALA A 87 17.30 14.97 -0.34
CA ALA A 87 16.46 14.68 -1.48
C ALA A 87 16.68 15.67 -2.64
N VAL A 88 16.73 15.15 -3.87
CA VAL A 88 16.99 15.95 -5.08
C VAL A 88 16.00 15.63 -6.20
N ALA A 89 15.71 16.64 -7.02
CA ALA A 89 14.93 16.49 -8.24
C ALA A 89 15.70 15.63 -9.27
N ALA A 90 15.19 14.46 -9.60
CA ALA A 90 15.73 13.55 -10.61
C ALA A 90 14.62 12.69 -11.22
N ASP A 91 13.81 13.29 -12.11
CA ASP A 91 12.67 12.67 -12.82
C ASP A 91 13.09 11.58 -13.83
N HIS A 92 13.74 10.54 -13.31
CA HIS A 92 14.38 9.47 -14.08
C HIS A 92 14.11 8.10 -13.48
N LEU A 93 13.52 8.01 -12.28
CA LEU A 93 13.23 6.74 -11.63
C LEU A 93 11.92 6.15 -12.17
N ILE A 94 11.97 4.88 -12.57
CA ILE A 94 10.80 4.04 -12.82
C ILE A 94 10.94 2.74 -12.05
N GLY A 95 9.85 2.01 -11.86
CA GLY A 95 9.92 0.75 -11.15
C GLY A 95 8.70 -0.14 -11.30
N GLN A 96 8.76 -1.27 -10.60
CA GLN A 96 7.67 -2.22 -10.43
C GLN A 96 7.89 -3.03 -9.15
N SER A 97 6.82 -3.35 -8.43
CA SER A 97 6.83 -4.42 -7.45
C SER A 97 6.07 -5.64 -7.97
N MET A 98 6.55 -6.81 -7.59
CA MET A 98 5.94 -8.09 -7.88
C MET A 98 5.85 -8.88 -6.59
N SER A 99 4.65 -9.34 -6.27
CA SER A 99 4.36 -10.16 -5.10
C SER A 99 4.02 -11.57 -5.55
N ILE A 100 4.70 -12.56 -4.97
CA ILE A 100 4.51 -13.98 -5.23
C ILE A 100 4.19 -14.67 -3.91
N ASN A 101 3.02 -15.28 -3.82
CA ASN A 101 2.64 -16.10 -2.68
C ASN A 101 2.66 -17.58 -3.09
N GLY A 102 3.66 -18.32 -2.58
CA GLY A 102 3.82 -19.75 -2.85
C GLY A 102 2.82 -20.66 -2.13
N ILE A 103 2.19 -20.18 -1.07
CA ILE A 103 1.21 -20.93 -0.25
C ILE A 103 -0.18 -20.82 -0.90
N GLU A 104 -0.63 -19.60 -1.14
CA GLU A 104 -1.92 -19.26 -1.73
C GLU A 104 -1.90 -19.31 -3.26
N ARG A 105 -0.72 -19.55 -3.85
CA ARG A 105 -0.45 -19.80 -5.28
C ARG A 105 -0.98 -18.70 -6.17
N PHE A 106 -0.63 -17.46 -5.85
CA PHE A 106 -0.93 -16.32 -6.69
C PHE A 106 0.30 -15.44 -6.88
N GLU A 107 0.22 -14.62 -7.91
CA GLU A 107 1.22 -13.62 -8.26
C GLU A 107 0.48 -12.39 -8.79
N TYR A 108 0.98 -11.21 -8.43
CA TYR A 108 0.59 -9.97 -9.08
C TYR A 108 1.77 -9.01 -9.14
N SER A 109 1.69 -8.04 -10.03
CA SER A 109 2.64 -6.93 -10.09
C SER A 109 1.88 -5.62 -10.18
N VAL A 110 2.49 -4.56 -9.67
CA VAL A 110 1.95 -3.21 -9.70
C VAL A 110 3.11 -2.23 -9.84
N ASN A 111 2.88 -1.15 -10.59
CA ASN A 111 3.84 -0.07 -10.67
C ASN A 111 3.86 0.69 -9.33
N PRO A 112 4.98 1.26 -8.90
CA PRO A 112 4.96 2.21 -7.80
C PRO A 112 4.14 3.44 -8.20
N LEU A 113 3.67 4.15 -7.19
CA LEU A 113 3.19 5.52 -7.34
C LEU A 113 4.39 6.43 -7.57
N ASP A 114 4.47 7.05 -8.74
CA ASP A 114 5.53 7.97 -9.13
C ASP A 114 5.16 9.42 -8.84
N PHE A 115 6.11 10.17 -8.29
CA PHE A 115 6.03 11.61 -8.08
C PHE A 115 7.20 12.30 -8.76
N ARG A 116 6.89 13.29 -9.58
CA ARG A 116 7.90 14.19 -10.13
C ARG A 116 8.25 15.26 -9.12
N ALA A 117 9.51 15.66 -9.08
CA ALA A 117 9.93 16.80 -8.30
C ALA A 117 9.66 18.10 -9.06
N ALA A 118 9.37 19.16 -8.32
CA ALA A 118 9.42 20.52 -8.82
C ALA A 118 10.89 21.00 -8.86
N GLY A 119 11.20 21.82 -9.86
CA GLY A 119 12.55 22.37 -10.04
C GLY A 119 13.37 21.71 -11.13
N GLU A 120 14.64 22.08 -11.18
CA GLU A 120 15.60 21.63 -12.19
C GLU A 120 16.32 20.37 -11.70
N ALA A 121 16.70 19.48 -12.62
CA ALA A 121 17.39 18.25 -12.25
C ALA A 121 18.66 18.52 -11.41
N GLY A 122 18.75 17.85 -10.25
CA GLY A 122 19.82 17.98 -9.26
C GLY A 122 19.60 19.08 -8.21
N SER A 123 18.54 19.88 -8.29
CA SER A 123 18.20 20.80 -7.20
C SER A 123 17.68 20.05 -5.97
N LEU A 124 17.88 20.59 -4.78
CA LEU A 124 17.23 20.10 -3.57
C LEU A 124 15.72 20.22 -3.71
N THR A 125 14.98 19.22 -3.20
CA THR A 125 13.52 19.28 -3.17
C THR A 125 12.98 20.00 -1.95
N ASP A 126 13.73 20.02 -0.83
CA ASP A 126 13.42 20.75 0.40
C ASP A 126 13.49 22.28 0.14
N VAL A 127 12.37 22.85 -0.32
CA VAL A 127 12.26 24.24 -0.78
C VAL A 127 12.03 25.18 0.39
N ASP A 128 11.31 24.74 1.42
CA ASP A 128 10.94 25.57 2.56
C ASP A 128 11.86 25.38 3.80
N GLY A 129 12.70 24.34 3.79
CA GLY A 129 13.77 24.10 4.75
C GLY A 129 13.34 23.37 6.01
N ASP A 130 12.21 22.66 5.99
CA ASP A 130 11.69 21.90 7.13
C ASP A 130 12.26 20.47 7.23
N GLY A 131 12.82 19.97 6.13
CA GLY A 131 13.47 18.66 6.02
C GLY A 131 12.53 17.47 5.78
N GLU A 132 11.23 17.71 5.55
CA GLU A 132 10.27 16.70 5.11
C GLU A 132 10.24 16.63 3.57
N GLN A 133 9.36 15.79 3.00
CA GLN A 133 9.21 15.67 1.55
C GLN A 133 7.75 15.92 1.18
N ASP A 134 7.50 17.09 0.58
CA ASP A 134 6.14 17.59 0.43
C ASP A 134 5.52 17.25 -0.91
N LEU A 135 4.25 16.85 -0.87
CA LEU A 135 3.41 16.52 -2.01
C LEU A 135 2.41 17.65 -2.26
N ASP A 136 2.93 18.85 -2.45
CA ASP A 136 2.18 20.11 -2.45
C ASP A 136 2.28 20.87 -3.80
N GLY A 137 3.10 20.35 -4.71
CA GLY A 137 3.41 20.95 -6.00
C GLY A 137 4.59 21.93 -6.00
N ALA A 138 5.10 22.34 -4.83
CA ALA A 138 6.32 23.13 -4.68
C ALA A 138 7.57 22.26 -4.56
N GLU A 139 7.46 21.06 -3.96
CA GLU A 139 8.56 20.10 -3.87
C GLU A 139 8.35 18.88 -4.78
N TYR A 140 7.23 18.19 -4.63
CA TYR A 140 6.79 17.10 -5.49
C TYR A 140 5.36 17.31 -5.98
N GLU A 141 4.96 16.54 -7.00
CA GLU A 141 3.57 16.53 -7.46
C GLU A 141 2.57 16.22 -6.33
N ARG A 142 1.42 16.90 -6.37
CA ARG A 142 0.35 16.72 -5.40
C ARG A 142 -0.23 15.30 -5.35
N LEU A 143 -0.85 14.95 -4.23
CA LEU A 143 -1.67 13.75 -4.11
C LEU A 143 -3.03 13.94 -4.81
N PRO A 144 -3.68 12.84 -5.24
CA PRO A 144 -5.08 12.91 -5.62
C PRO A 144 -5.97 13.19 -4.41
N ASP A 145 -7.07 13.91 -4.65
CA ASP A 145 -8.10 14.15 -3.65
C ASP A 145 -8.96 12.89 -3.43
N GLN A 146 -9.34 12.25 -4.54
CA GLN A 146 -10.17 11.06 -4.55
C GLN A 146 -9.59 9.97 -5.46
N LEU A 147 -9.74 8.73 -5.00
CA LEU A 147 -9.31 7.53 -5.70
C LEU A 147 -10.54 6.76 -6.18
N LEU A 148 -10.53 6.33 -7.44
CA LEU A 148 -11.65 5.61 -8.05
C LEU A 148 -11.20 4.23 -8.52
N VAL A 149 -11.88 3.20 -8.02
CA VAL A 149 -11.66 1.82 -8.44
C VAL A 149 -12.81 1.44 -9.39
N PRO A 150 -12.51 1.17 -10.66
CA PRO A 150 -13.52 1.08 -11.72
C PRO A 150 -14.38 -0.18 -11.62
N ARG A 151 -13.92 -1.19 -10.85
CA ARG A 151 -14.73 -2.36 -10.56
C ARG A 151 -14.33 -3.09 -9.29
N PHE A 152 -15.29 -3.77 -8.71
CA PHE A 152 -15.09 -4.93 -7.84
C PHE A 152 -16.11 -6.02 -8.24
N ILE A 153 -15.76 -7.28 -8.01
CA ILE A 153 -16.69 -8.40 -8.09
C ILE A 153 -17.22 -8.69 -6.69
N GLY A 154 -18.50 -9.05 -6.54
CA GLY A 154 -19.08 -9.43 -5.25
C GLY A 154 -18.21 -10.46 -4.54
N GLN A 155 -17.96 -10.26 -3.25
CA GLN A 155 -16.95 -10.99 -2.48
C GLN A 155 -17.54 -12.17 -1.71
N SER A 156 -16.72 -13.19 -1.45
CA SER A 156 -17.07 -14.30 -0.58
C SER A 156 -16.94 -13.90 0.89
N GLY A 157 -17.91 -14.27 1.74
CA GLY A 157 -17.90 -13.92 3.17
C GLY A 157 -17.11 -14.86 4.09
N GLY A 158 -16.43 -15.88 3.56
CA GLY A 158 -15.75 -16.92 4.35
C GLY A 158 -14.23 -16.95 4.17
N LEU A 159 -13.53 -17.77 4.96
CA LEU A 159 -12.09 -18.06 4.81
C LEU A 159 -11.79 -18.86 3.54
N PHE A 160 -10.56 -18.76 3.03
CA PHE A 160 -10.14 -19.46 1.82
C PHE A 160 -10.20 -20.96 2.08
N ASP A 161 -11.14 -21.63 1.42
CA ASP A 161 -11.23 -23.08 1.41
C ASP A 161 -10.65 -23.60 0.07
N PRO A 162 -9.40 -24.12 0.07
CA PRO A 162 -8.77 -24.65 -1.14
C PRO A 162 -9.49 -25.87 -1.72
N LEU A 163 -10.44 -26.48 -0.98
CA LEU A 163 -11.23 -27.61 -1.41
C LEU A 163 -12.60 -27.21 -1.98
N GLN A 164 -13.08 -25.97 -1.75
CA GLN A 164 -14.31 -25.41 -2.33
C GLN A 164 -14.07 -24.64 -3.62
N LEU A 165 -13.48 -25.32 -4.62
CA LEU A 165 -13.61 -24.88 -6.00
C LEU A 165 -15.09 -25.02 -6.42
N PRO A 166 -15.70 -23.96 -6.99
CA PRO A 166 -15.04 -23.15 -8.03
C PRO A 166 -15.04 -21.62 -7.86
N SER A 167 -15.40 -21.03 -6.71
CA SER A 167 -15.75 -19.59 -6.69
C SER A 167 -15.41 -18.85 -5.39
N TYR A 168 -14.12 -18.80 -5.05
CA TYR A 168 -13.63 -17.99 -3.93
C TYR A 168 -13.12 -16.62 -4.40
N TYR A 169 -13.76 -15.53 -3.97
CA TYR A 169 -13.36 -14.16 -4.33
C TYR A 169 -13.07 -13.38 -3.06
N VAL A 170 -11.82 -12.98 -2.86
CA VAL A 170 -11.38 -12.19 -1.70
C VAL A 170 -10.32 -11.20 -2.13
N SER A 171 -10.81 -10.00 -2.41
CA SER A 171 -10.02 -8.86 -2.85
C SER A 171 -9.60 -8.05 -1.64
N ARG A 172 -8.47 -7.36 -1.80
CA ARG A 172 -7.88 -6.53 -0.77
C ARG A 172 -7.69 -5.11 -1.27
N LEU A 173 -7.75 -4.17 -0.33
CA LEU A 173 -7.35 -2.80 -0.52
C LEU A 173 -6.14 -2.54 0.36
N ILE A 174 -5.01 -2.24 -0.28
CA ILE A 174 -3.82 -1.76 0.40
C ILE A 174 -4.00 -0.26 0.57
N LEU A 175 -3.85 0.26 1.78
CA LEU A 175 -3.97 1.68 2.12
C LEU A 175 -2.64 2.18 2.68
N ILE A 176 -2.28 3.41 2.31
CA ILE A 176 -1.06 4.10 2.74
C ILE A 176 -1.46 5.49 3.18
N ASP A 177 -0.96 5.90 4.35
CA ASP A 177 -1.04 7.27 4.83
C ASP A 177 0.17 8.04 4.30
N LEU A 178 -0.10 9.09 3.53
CA LEU A 178 0.90 9.95 2.89
C LEU A 178 0.72 11.40 3.35
N ASN A 179 0.30 11.61 4.60
CA ASN A 179 0.16 12.95 5.17
C ASN A 179 0.34 12.98 6.69
N SER A 180 -0.21 12.01 7.41
CA SER A 180 -0.46 12.22 8.86
C SER A 180 0.70 11.76 9.75
N GLY A 181 1.37 10.66 9.40
CA GLY A 181 2.56 10.17 10.08
C GLY A 181 2.35 8.85 10.82
N ASN A 182 3.36 8.41 11.58
CA ASN A 182 3.38 7.10 12.24
C ASN A 182 2.40 6.98 13.44
N ASP A 183 2.10 8.08 14.11
CA ASP A 183 1.28 8.13 15.33
C ASP A 183 -0.19 8.46 15.08
N PHE A 184 -0.62 8.48 13.81
CA PHE A 184 -1.98 8.85 13.42
C PHE A 184 -2.83 7.64 13.05
N ASP A 185 -4.05 7.63 13.55
CA ASP A 185 -5.12 6.77 13.05
C ASP A 185 -5.91 7.53 11.99
N THR A 186 -5.79 7.05 10.75
CA THR A 186 -6.31 7.68 9.54
C THR A 186 -7.57 6.97 9.09
N THR A 187 -8.67 7.72 9.03
CA THR A 187 -9.99 7.25 8.62
C THR A 187 -10.26 7.66 7.18
N VAL A 188 -10.80 6.73 6.40
CA VAL A 188 -11.08 6.85 4.97
C VAL A 188 -12.58 6.66 4.75
N ASP A 189 -13.19 7.57 3.99
CA ASP A 189 -14.58 7.49 3.56
C ASP A 189 -14.68 6.68 2.28
N PHE A 190 -15.72 5.85 2.17
CA PHE A 190 -16.02 5.04 0.99
C PHE A 190 -17.42 5.34 0.48
N LEU A 191 -17.55 5.46 -0.84
CA LEU A 191 -18.82 5.37 -1.55
C LEU A 191 -18.76 4.22 -2.55
N ILE A 192 -19.67 3.26 -2.35
CA ILE A 192 -19.72 1.98 -3.05
C ILE A 192 -20.99 1.96 -3.89
N TYR A 193 -20.85 1.66 -5.17
CA TYR A 193 -21.93 1.65 -6.15
C TYR A 193 -22.09 0.23 -6.67
N ASN A 194 -23.29 -0.34 -6.61
CA ASN A 194 -23.57 -1.60 -7.29
C ASN A 194 -23.79 -1.38 -8.81
N ASP A 195 -24.12 -2.44 -9.53
CA ASP A 195 -24.40 -2.47 -10.97
C ASP A 195 -25.73 -1.79 -11.38
N ASN A 196 -26.51 -1.32 -10.41
CA ASN A 196 -27.76 -0.58 -10.65
C ASN A 196 -27.75 0.81 -9.97
N GLU A 197 -26.54 1.37 -9.77
CA GLU A 197 -26.31 2.72 -9.24
C GLU A 197 -26.79 2.93 -7.79
N GLU A 198 -27.11 1.86 -7.05
CA GLU A 198 -27.41 1.96 -5.62
C GLU A 198 -26.13 2.25 -4.84
N VAL A 199 -26.20 3.25 -3.95
CA VAL A 199 -25.04 3.81 -3.27
C VAL A 199 -25.04 3.43 -1.79
N PHE A 200 -23.89 2.96 -1.31
CA PHE A 200 -23.63 2.64 0.08
C PHE A 200 -22.41 3.40 0.57
N SER A 201 -22.44 3.85 1.83
CA SER A 201 -21.30 4.49 2.47
C SER A 201 -20.69 3.61 3.55
N SER A 202 -19.39 3.74 3.76
CA SER A 202 -18.67 3.07 4.85
C SER A 202 -17.42 3.86 5.20
N GLU A 203 -16.84 3.55 6.34
CA GLU A 203 -15.57 4.11 6.79
C GLU A 203 -14.61 2.96 7.17
N ALA A 204 -13.31 3.18 7.02
CA ALA A 204 -12.30 2.31 7.62
C ALA A 204 -11.16 3.14 8.19
N THR A 205 -10.62 2.70 9.33
CA THR A 205 -9.49 3.34 9.99
C THR A 205 -8.28 2.43 9.92
N PHE A 206 -7.13 3.01 9.60
CA PHE A 206 -5.84 2.32 9.57
C PHE A 206 -4.73 3.25 10.09
N ARG A 207 -3.55 2.70 10.37
CA ARG A 207 -2.39 3.47 10.82
C ARG A 207 -1.23 3.22 9.89
N CYS A 208 -0.70 4.28 9.27
CA CYS A 208 0.38 4.36 8.27
C CYS A 208 0.25 3.46 7.02
N TRP A 209 -0.07 2.19 7.19
CA TRP A 209 -0.21 1.19 6.17
C TRP A 209 -1.08 0.03 6.67
N ASP A 210 -2.01 -0.43 5.83
CA ASP A 210 -2.73 -1.67 6.07
C ASP A 210 -3.16 -2.34 4.76
N SER A 211 -3.45 -3.64 4.81
CA SER A 211 -3.92 -4.45 3.70
C SER A 211 -5.23 -5.14 4.09
N LEU A 212 -6.33 -4.41 3.95
CA LEU A 212 -7.66 -4.82 4.40
C LEU A 212 -8.36 -5.70 3.36
N ARG A 213 -9.15 -6.68 3.80
CA ARG A 213 -10.16 -7.27 2.91
C ARG A 213 -11.26 -6.26 2.72
N VAL A 214 -11.77 -6.11 1.50
CA VAL A 214 -12.86 -5.14 1.26
C VAL A 214 -14.14 -5.51 2.02
N THR A 215 -14.34 -6.79 2.36
CA THR A 215 -15.45 -7.23 3.23
C THR A 215 -15.30 -6.86 4.70
N ASP A 216 -14.08 -6.54 5.13
CA ASP A 216 -13.78 -6.07 6.49
C ASP A 216 -14.00 -4.54 6.55
N ILE A 217 -13.90 -3.83 5.41
CA ILE A 217 -14.32 -2.43 5.25
C ILE A 217 -15.85 -2.33 5.29
N SER A 218 -16.55 -3.11 4.44
CA SER A 218 -18.01 -3.07 4.38
C SER A 218 -18.64 -4.39 3.92
N GLY A 219 -19.80 -4.70 4.51
CA GLY A 219 -20.68 -5.76 4.03
C GLY A 219 -21.23 -5.51 2.62
N ALA A 220 -21.22 -4.25 2.15
CA ALA A 220 -21.69 -3.88 0.82
C ALA A 220 -20.91 -4.54 -0.32
N PHE A 221 -19.66 -4.96 -0.07
CA PHE A 221 -18.87 -5.71 -1.05
C PHE A 221 -19.26 -7.19 -1.17
N ARG A 222 -20.09 -7.73 -0.27
CA ARG A 222 -20.40 -9.18 -0.25
C ARG A 222 -21.38 -9.54 -1.36
N GLN A 223 -21.12 -10.65 -2.04
CA GLN A 223 -22.01 -11.20 -3.07
C GLN A 223 -23.43 -11.44 -2.54
N SER A 224 -23.59 -11.91 -1.31
CA SER A 224 -24.90 -12.15 -0.71
C SER A 224 -25.66 -10.85 -0.46
N PHE A 225 -24.97 -9.77 -0.10
CA PHE A 225 -25.62 -8.48 0.10
C PHE A 225 -26.11 -7.92 -1.23
N LEU A 226 -25.22 -7.84 -2.23
CA LEU A 226 -25.55 -7.30 -3.55
C LEU A 226 -26.70 -8.08 -4.21
N LYS A 227 -26.68 -9.41 -4.14
CA LYS A 227 -27.70 -10.23 -4.80
C LYS A 227 -29.03 -10.27 -4.05
N ASP A 228 -28.99 -10.41 -2.72
CA ASP A 228 -30.18 -10.76 -1.95
C ASP A 228 -30.81 -9.54 -1.25
N ALA A 229 -30.08 -8.42 -1.15
CA ALA A 229 -30.50 -7.23 -0.38
C ALA A 229 -30.49 -5.91 -1.18
N THR A 230 -30.09 -5.92 -2.45
CA THR A 230 -30.08 -4.72 -3.32
C THR A 230 -30.85 -4.96 -4.61
N ASP A 231 -31.30 -3.89 -5.26
CA ASP A 231 -31.76 -4.00 -6.65
C ASP A 231 -30.52 -4.19 -7.53
N HIS A 232 -30.44 -5.32 -8.23
CA HIS A 232 -29.28 -5.71 -9.04
C HIS A 232 -29.67 -5.98 -10.49
N ASN A 233 -28.72 -5.92 -11.42
CA ASN A 233 -28.96 -6.24 -12.83
C ASN A 233 -28.29 -7.58 -13.20
N PRO A 234 -29.04 -8.70 -13.23
CA PRO A 234 -28.46 -10.02 -13.52
C PRO A 234 -27.70 -10.12 -14.86
N LEU A 235 -27.98 -9.20 -15.81
CA LEU A 235 -27.32 -9.16 -17.12
C LEU A 235 -25.93 -8.52 -17.08
N GLU A 236 -25.58 -7.80 -16.03
CA GLU A 236 -24.28 -7.17 -15.82
C GLU A 236 -23.36 -8.01 -14.92
N SER A 237 -23.89 -9.10 -14.36
CA SER A 237 -23.13 -10.04 -13.55
C SER A 237 -21.97 -10.70 -14.32
N VAL A 238 -20.80 -10.81 -13.69
CA VAL A 238 -19.63 -11.47 -14.26
C VAL A 238 -19.48 -12.85 -13.63
N GLY A 239 -19.66 -13.90 -14.42
CA GLY A 239 -19.55 -15.28 -13.93
C GLY A 239 -20.61 -15.63 -12.87
N GLY A 240 -21.79 -14.98 -12.91
CA GLY A 240 -22.87 -15.18 -11.95
C GLY A 240 -22.65 -14.47 -10.61
N ARG A 241 -21.77 -13.46 -10.58
CA ARG A 241 -21.56 -12.57 -9.44
C ARG A 241 -21.92 -11.14 -9.78
N GLU A 242 -22.52 -10.45 -8.83
CA GLU A 242 -22.81 -9.02 -8.97
C GLU A 242 -21.49 -8.26 -8.99
N THR A 243 -21.52 -7.07 -9.58
CA THR A 243 -20.36 -6.19 -9.70
C THR A 243 -20.73 -4.79 -9.23
N GLY A 244 -19.73 -3.96 -9.08
CA GLY A 244 -19.91 -2.55 -8.76
C GLY A 244 -18.60 -1.81 -8.93
N TRP A 245 -18.57 -0.54 -8.57
CA TRP A 245 -17.36 0.27 -8.49
C TRP A 245 -17.36 1.06 -7.18
N PHE A 246 -16.23 1.61 -6.77
CA PHE A 246 -16.20 2.43 -5.56
C PHE A 246 -15.17 3.54 -5.67
N ARG A 247 -15.39 4.57 -4.86
CA ARG A 247 -14.44 5.67 -4.65
C ARG A 247 -14.18 5.85 -3.17
N PHE A 248 -13.01 6.39 -2.85
CA PHE A 248 -12.60 6.64 -1.49
C PHE A 248 -11.63 7.80 -1.39
N ASP A 249 -11.65 8.46 -0.24
CA ASP A 249 -10.90 9.67 0.08
C ASP A 249 -10.68 9.76 1.60
N GLY A 250 -9.74 10.62 2.02
CA GLY A 250 -9.43 10.80 3.43
C GLY A 250 -10.59 11.49 4.16
N HIS A 251 -10.94 11.03 5.35
CA HIS A 251 -11.92 11.72 6.20
C HIS A 251 -11.22 12.58 7.26
N VAL A 252 -10.47 11.92 8.14
CA VAL A 252 -9.78 12.53 9.26
C VAL A 252 -8.64 11.63 9.71
N ALA A 253 -7.52 12.23 10.12
CA ALA A 253 -6.46 11.54 10.85
C ALA A 253 -6.30 12.14 12.25
N ASN A 254 -6.21 11.29 13.26
CA ASN A 254 -6.07 11.72 14.65
C ASN A 254 -4.83 11.11 15.29
N SER A 255 -4.07 11.93 16.01
CA SER A 255 -3.03 11.50 16.93
C SER A 255 -3.39 11.86 18.37
N SER A 256 -2.47 11.61 19.30
CA SER A 256 -2.60 12.09 20.69
C SER A 256 -2.57 13.62 20.85
N ALA A 257 -2.14 14.36 19.82
CA ALA A 257 -1.84 15.79 19.93
C ALA A 257 -2.41 16.65 18.80
N ALA A 258 -2.86 16.06 17.68
CA ALA A 258 -3.36 16.78 16.52
C ALA A 258 -4.46 16.02 15.78
N THR A 259 -5.24 16.76 15.01
CA THR A 259 -6.23 16.26 14.07
C THR A 259 -5.98 16.92 12.72
N ILE A 260 -5.86 16.09 11.69
CA ILE A 260 -5.76 16.53 10.29
C ILE A 260 -7.08 16.18 9.63
N ALA A 261 -7.81 17.20 9.18
CA ALA A 261 -9.02 17.00 8.40
C ALA A 261 -8.62 16.61 6.99
N ASP A 262 -9.32 15.61 6.43
CA ASP A 262 -9.14 15.19 5.04
C ASP A 262 -7.65 14.87 4.74
N PRO A 263 -7.08 13.80 5.32
CA PRO A 263 -5.67 13.48 5.16
C PRO A 263 -5.35 12.94 3.76
N GLY A 264 -4.13 13.22 3.29
CA GLY A 264 -3.58 12.63 2.07
C GLY A 264 -3.36 11.13 2.22
N ILE A 265 -4.04 10.34 1.39
CA ILE A 265 -3.93 8.88 1.39
C ILE A 265 -3.67 8.37 -0.03
N TYR A 266 -3.19 7.12 -0.10
CA TYR A 266 -3.22 6.37 -1.35
C TYR A 266 -3.69 4.95 -1.12
N GLY A 267 -4.15 4.29 -2.18
CA GLY A 267 -4.53 2.89 -2.10
C GLY A 267 -4.37 2.12 -3.39
N VAL A 268 -4.21 0.80 -3.27
CA VAL A 268 -4.07 -0.13 -4.39
C VAL A 268 -5.05 -1.26 -4.21
N TYR A 269 -5.91 -1.47 -5.23
CA TYR A 269 -6.89 -2.54 -5.22
C TYR A 269 -6.29 -3.81 -5.84
N VAL A 270 -6.30 -4.89 -5.05
CA VAL A 270 -5.85 -6.22 -5.46
C VAL A 270 -7.07 -7.12 -5.54
N GLU A 271 -7.56 -7.33 -6.76
CA GLU A 271 -8.67 -8.22 -7.04
C GLU A 271 -8.21 -9.67 -7.13
N ARG A 272 -8.92 -10.56 -6.45
CA ARG A 272 -8.60 -11.99 -6.47
C ARG A 272 -9.81 -12.85 -6.71
N VAL A 273 -9.64 -13.79 -7.64
CA VAL A 273 -10.60 -14.83 -8.00
C VAL A 273 -9.88 -16.17 -8.01
N ASN A 274 -10.16 -17.01 -7.01
CA ASN A 274 -9.46 -18.27 -6.74
C ASN A 274 -7.93 -18.05 -6.64
N PHE A 275 -7.17 -18.57 -7.61
CA PHE A 275 -5.71 -18.42 -7.73
C PHE A 275 -5.29 -17.30 -8.69
N LYS A 276 -6.26 -16.62 -9.31
CA LYS A 276 -6.00 -15.51 -10.23
C LYS A 276 -6.06 -14.21 -9.46
N VAL A 277 -5.07 -13.36 -9.65
CA VAL A 277 -4.98 -12.05 -9.02
C VAL A 277 -4.66 -11.01 -10.08
N ALA A 278 -5.24 -9.83 -9.93
CA ALA A 278 -4.90 -8.64 -10.69
C ALA A 278 -4.82 -7.47 -9.70
N ALA A 279 -3.82 -6.62 -9.88
CA ALA A 279 -3.68 -5.38 -9.14
C ALA A 279 -3.59 -4.22 -10.14
N ASP A 280 -4.19 -3.09 -9.82
CA ASP A 280 -4.03 -1.87 -10.59
C ASP A 280 -3.99 -0.67 -9.67
N LEU A 281 -3.35 0.40 -10.14
CA LEU A 281 -3.47 1.70 -9.50
C LEU A 281 -4.88 2.24 -9.78
N PRO A 282 -5.54 2.85 -8.79
CA PRO A 282 -6.84 3.48 -9.00
C PRO A 282 -6.73 4.65 -9.98
N PHE A 283 -7.87 5.07 -10.52
CA PHE A 283 -7.96 6.35 -11.19
C PHE A 283 -7.92 7.46 -10.15
N GLU A 284 -7.30 8.57 -10.53
CA GLU A 284 -7.05 9.73 -9.67
C GLU A 284 -7.93 10.90 -10.10
N SER A 285 -8.51 11.61 -9.14
CA SER A 285 -9.31 12.81 -9.37
C SER A 285 -9.05 13.86 -8.31
N GLY A 286 -9.02 15.12 -8.73
CA GLY A 286 -8.66 16.25 -7.87
C GLY A 286 -7.20 16.23 -7.44
N GLN A 287 -6.83 17.23 -6.64
CA GLN A 287 -5.48 17.38 -6.10
C GLN A 287 -5.56 17.93 -4.68
N ARG A 288 -4.68 17.43 -3.83
CA ARG A 288 -4.51 17.83 -2.43
C ARG A 288 -3.04 17.80 -2.03
N ASP A 289 -2.71 18.55 -0.99
CA ASP A 289 -1.40 18.52 -0.38
C ASP A 289 -1.23 17.27 0.52
N GLY A 290 0.01 16.88 0.75
CA GLY A 290 0.38 15.74 1.59
C GLY A 290 1.87 15.71 1.82
N HIS A 291 2.33 14.74 2.62
CA HIS A 291 3.71 14.68 3.08
C HIS A 291 4.16 13.22 3.16
N ILE A 292 5.35 12.95 2.66
CA ILE A 292 5.93 11.62 2.70
C ILE A 292 6.76 11.46 3.96
N LEU A 293 6.50 10.36 4.67
CA LEU A 293 7.22 9.96 5.88
C LEU A 293 7.15 10.92 7.10
N PRO A 294 6.05 11.67 7.37
CA PRO A 294 5.99 12.53 8.54
C PRO A 294 6.19 11.74 9.82
N ARG A 295 6.95 12.32 10.76
CA ARG A 295 7.41 11.66 12.00
C ARG A 295 6.85 12.28 13.28
N SER A 296 6.22 13.43 13.15
CA SER A 296 5.74 14.22 14.28
C SER A 296 4.38 13.74 14.76
N ILE A 297 4.15 13.76 16.08
CA ILE A 297 2.81 13.58 16.66
C ILE A 297 1.83 14.71 16.28
N PHE A 298 2.35 15.84 15.78
CA PHE A 298 1.52 16.92 15.24
C PHE A 298 1.22 16.73 13.75
N GLY A 299 1.76 15.68 13.14
CA GLY A 299 1.85 15.52 11.70
C GLY A 299 2.77 16.56 11.09
N ASP A 300 2.71 16.70 9.78
CA ASP A 300 3.03 17.99 9.17
C ASP A 300 1.73 18.76 8.90
N ASN A 301 1.62 19.94 9.50
CA ASN A 301 0.46 20.80 9.42
C ASN A 301 0.79 22.17 8.82
N SER A 302 2.01 22.32 8.30
CA SER A 302 2.49 23.51 7.59
C SER A 302 1.61 23.85 6.39
N GLU A 303 1.04 22.83 5.74
CA GLU A 303 0.29 22.94 4.48
C GLU A 303 -1.19 22.55 4.58
N ALA A 304 -1.72 22.37 5.81
CA ALA A 304 -3.11 21.99 6.05
C ALA A 304 -4.10 23.05 5.49
N GLY A 305 -4.40 22.99 4.19
CA GLY A 305 -5.26 23.96 3.52
C GLY A 305 -5.23 24.03 1.99
N GLY A 306 -4.26 23.44 1.28
CA GLY A 306 -4.22 23.53 -0.20
C GLY A 306 -5.14 22.56 -0.92
N PHE A 307 -6.44 22.64 -0.63
CA PHE A 307 -7.46 21.95 -1.41
C PHE A 307 -7.72 22.70 -2.73
N THR A 308 -7.21 22.17 -3.83
CA THR A 308 -7.62 22.61 -5.18
C THR A 308 -8.90 21.92 -5.68
N GLY A 309 -9.31 20.85 -4.99
CA GLY A 309 -10.54 20.10 -5.21
C GLY A 309 -10.62 19.32 -6.51
N VAL A 310 -11.75 18.62 -6.70
CA VAL A 310 -12.03 17.66 -7.78
C VAL A 310 -11.97 18.24 -9.21
N ALA A 311 -11.82 19.56 -9.35
CA ALA A 311 -11.72 20.26 -10.64
C ALA A 311 -10.27 20.44 -11.13
N ALA A 312 -9.27 20.07 -10.33
CA ALA A 312 -7.87 20.07 -10.75
C ALA A 312 -7.61 18.99 -11.82
N ASP A 313 -6.67 19.26 -12.73
CA ASP A 313 -6.28 18.27 -13.74
C ASP A 313 -5.79 16.98 -13.05
N PRO A 314 -6.23 15.81 -13.51
CA PRO A 314 -5.81 14.54 -12.92
C PRO A 314 -4.29 14.40 -13.00
N VAL A 315 -3.67 13.98 -11.90
CA VAL A 315 -2.22 13.76 -11.84
C VAL A 315 -1.88 12.59 -12.76
N GLN A 316 -1.04 12.84 -13.75
CA GLN A 316 -0.60 11.79 -14.66
C GLN A 316 0.49 10.94 -14.00
N ARG A 317 0.10 9.78 -13.48
CA ARG A 317 1.05 8.75 -13.04
C ARG A 317 1.59 7.94 -14.21
N ARG A 318 2.60 7.12 -13.94
CA ARG A 318 3.37 6.29 -14.87
C ARG A 318 4.31 7.09 -15.76
N ARG A 319 4.94 8.10 -15.20
CA ARG A 319 6.07 8.82 -15.79
C ARG A 319 7.33 8.57 -14.94
N PRO A 320 8.54 8.73 -15.48
CA PRO A 320 9.72 8.77 -14.64
C PRO A 320 9.58 9.86 -13.57
N GLY A 321 9.76 9.48 -12.32
CA GLY A 321 9.64 10.35 -11.15
C GLY A 321 10.98 10.53 -10.43
N SER A 322 11.00 11.46 -9.49
CA SER A 322 12.10 11.65 -8.54
C SER A 322 11.90 10.83 -7.27
N LEU A 323 10.65 10.46 -6.99
CA LEU A 323 10.22 9.67 -5.85
C LEU A 323 9.23 8.60 -6.30
N LEU A 324 9.37 7.40 -5.74
CA LEU A 324 8.53 6.22 -5.99
C LEU A 324 8.00 5.67 -4.67
N VAL A 325 6.70 5.41 -4.56
CA VAL A 325 6.08 4.70 -3.43
C VAL A 325 5.59 3.34 -3.90
N TYR A 326 6.20 2.27 -3.37
CA TYR A 326 5.79 0.90 -3.58
C TYR A 326 4.77 0.51 -2.52
N PRO A 327 3.57 0.05 -2.92
CA PRO A 327 2.44 -0.02 -2.01
C PRO A 327 2.55 -1.10 -0.94
N GLN A 328 3.34 -2.14 -1.20
CA GLN A 328 3.50 -3.23 -0.27
C GLN A 328 4.84 -3.93 -0.46
N PHE A 329 5.45 -4.29 0.66
CA PHE A 329 6.35 -5.43 0.76
C PHE A 329 5.82 -6.45 1.78
N ASN A 330 6.10 -7.72 1.50
CA ASN A 330 5.76 -8.83 2.36
C ASN A 330 6.94 -9.81 2.42
N ASN A 331 7.52 -9.93 3.60
CA ASN A 331 8.67 -10.78 3.92
C ASN A 331 8.27 -12.01 4.75
N LEU A 332 6.97 -12.31 4.89
CA LEU A 332 6.50 -13.49 5.60
C LEU A 332 6.93 -14.78 4.89
N LEU A 333 6.95 -15.88 5.64
CA LEU A 333 7.32 -17.18 5.08
C LEU A 333 6.36 -17.59 3.96
N GLY A 334 6.92 -17.94 2.79
CA GLY A 334 6.13 -18.33 1.61
C GLY A 334 5.70 -17.15 0.73
N GLU A 335 6.03 -15.93 1.14
CA GLU A 335 5.85 -14.70 0.37
C GLU A 335 7.19 -14.23 -0.19
N LEU A 336 7.15 -13.67 -1.38
CA LEU A 336 8.28 -13.01 -2.01
C LEU A 336 7.80 -11.69 -2.57
N THR A 337 8.47 -10.60 -2.19
CA THR A 337 8.32 -9.30 -2.86
C THR A 337 9.61 -8.98 -3.58
N LEU A 338 9.52 -8.89 -4.91
CA LEU A 338 10.58 -8.37 -5.78
C LEU A 338 10.29 -6.90 -6.05
N VAL A 339 11.26 -6.04 -5.78
CA VAL A 339 11.21 -4.62 -6.10
C VAL A 339 12.26 -4.33 -7.18
N THR A 340 11.84 -3.61 -8.20
CA THR A 340 12.71 -3.13 -9.27
C THR A 340 12.67 -1.61 -9.32
N VAL A 341 13.86 -0.98 -9.32
CA VAL A 341 14.08 0.46 -9.54
C VAL A 341 15.03 0.61 -10.72
N THR A 342 14.70 1.48 -11.66
CA THR A 342 15.52 1.77 -12.84
C THR A 342 15.77 3.26 -12.96
N ASN A 343 17.04 3.62 -13.16
CA ASN A 343 17.44 4.97 -13.57
C ASN A 343 17.39 5.03 -15.10
N THR A 344 16.47 5.83 -15.64
CA THR A 344 16.31 6.03 -17.09
C THR A 344 17.19 7.15 -17.66
N SER A 345 17.97 7.83 -16.81
CA SER A 345 18.89 8.87 -17.26
C SER A 345 19.98 8.29 -18.16
N PRO A 346 20.26 8.91 -19.32
CA PRO A 346 21.28 8.43 -20.24
C PRO A 346 22.71 8.72 -19.77
N ASP A 347 22.90 9.69 -18.88
CA ASP A 347 24.20 10.25 -18.51
C ASP A 347 24.36 10.58 -17.02
N GLN A 348 23.29 10.57 -16.22
CA GLN A 348 23.37 10.87 -14.79
C GLN A 348 23.40 9.58 -13.96
N GLU A 349 24.39 9.50 -13.06
CA GLU A 349 24.38 8.53 -11.95
C GLU A 349 23.49 9.08 -10.84
N LEU A 350 22.63 8.22 -10.29
CA LEU A 350 21.73 8.58 -9.19
C LEU A 350 22.06 7.75 -7.96
N ARG A 351 22.28 8.42 -6.84
CA ARG A 351 22.18 7.78 -5.54
C ARG A 351 20.71 7.80 -5.12
N VAL A 352 20.20 6.68 -4.66
CA VAL A 352 18.79 6.54 -4.24
C VAL A 352 18.72 6.08 -2.80
N HIS A 353 17.73 6.62 -2.08
CA HIS A 353 17.42 6.29 -0.70
C HIS A 353 16.16 5.43 -0.67
N PHE A 354 16.28 4.22 -0.15
CA PHE A 354 15.20 3.29 0.11
C PHE A 354 14.80 3.41 1.58
N VAL A 355 13.58 3.86 1.83
CA VAL A 355 12.99 3.96 3.17
C VAL A 355 11.87 2.94 3.30
N TYR A 356 12.12 1.87 4.05
CA TYR A 356 11.09 0.89 4.40
C TYR A 356 10.30 1.37 5.59
N ARG A 357 8.98 1.47 5.47
CA ARG A 357 8.09 1.79 6.58
C ARG A 357 7.23 0.59 6.94
N GLY A 358 7.57 -0.05 8.05
CA GLY A 358 7.02 -1.34 8.46
C GLY A 358 5.97 -1.22 9.55
N ARG A 359 4.78 -1.75 9.30
CA ARG A 359 3.72 -1.84 10.31
C ARG A 359 3.93 -3.05 11.23
N TYR A 360 4.40 -4.16 10.69
CA TYR A 360 4.51 -5.42 11.44
C TYR A 360 5.91 -6.04 11.34
N GLY A 361 6.37 -6.63 12.45
CA GLY A 361 7.62 -7.37 12.56
C GLY A 361 7.44 -8.87 12.32
N PHE A 362 8.54 -9.61 12.37
CA PHE A 362 8.49 -11.06 12.27
C PHE A 362 7.84 -11.67 13.52
N GLY A 363 6.83 -12.51 13.32
CA GLY A 363 6.19 -13.29 14.38
C GLY A 363 7.13 -14.34 14.95
N LEU A 364 6.93 -14.71 16.22
CA LEU A 364 7.68 -15.76 16.91
C LEU A 364 7.27 -17.17 16.49
#